data_AF-A0A0R0KUM1-F1
#
_entry.id   AF-A0A0R0KUM1-F1
#
_cell.length_a   1.000
_cell.length_b   1.000
_cell.length_c   1.000
_cell.angle_alpha   90.00
_cell.angle_beta   90.00
_cell.angle_gamma   90.00
#
_symmetry.space_group_name_H-M   'P 1'
#
loop_
_entity.id
_entity.type
_entity.pdbx_description
1 polymer ?
#
loop_
_entity_poly.entity_id
_entity_poly.type
_entity_poly.pdbx_seq_one_letter_code
_entity_poly.pdbx_strand_id
1 'polypeptide(L)' 'MIMQNPCFRLALGLSVSGPLKLEDVKNAYRPCALKWHPDRHQGSSKAVAEEKFELCSAAYQSLCDSLALD' A
#
# COMPACT_ATOMS: atom_id res chain seq x y z
N MET A 1 -19.76 -3.86 -4.04
CA MET A 1 -19.21 -2.92 -3.04
C MET A 1 -17.71 -2.93 -3.22
N ILE A 2 -17.13 -1.91 -3.84
CA ILE A 2 -15.69 -1.71 -3.76
C ILE A 2 -15.49 -1.15 -2.36
N MET A 3 -15.10 -1.99 -1.40
CA MET A 3 -14.64 -1.49 -0.10
C MET A 3 -13.38 -0.68 -0.37
N GLN A 4 -13.54 0.61 -0.67
CA GLN A 4 -12.47 1.56 -0.44
C GLN A 4 -12.24 1.52 1.06
N ASN A 5 -11.29 0.68 1.50
CA ASN A 5 -10.83 0.65 2.87
C ASN A 5 -10.40 2.09 3.16
N PRO A 6 -11.11 2.83 4.04
CA PRO A 6 -10.83 4.25 4.29
C PRO A 6 -9.40 4.51 4.79
N CYS A 7 -8.64 3.45 5.11
CA CYS A 7 -7.27 3.48 5.59
C CYS A 7 -6.19 3.16 4.54
N PHE A 8 -6.46 3.09 3.23
CA PHE A 8 -5.38 2.81 2.25
C PHE A 8 -4.22 3.81 2.29
N ARG A 9 -4.51 5.10 2.52
CA ARG A 9 -3.46 6.11 2.77
C ARG A 9 -2.61 5.73 3.99
N LEU A 10 -3.26 5.39 5.10
CA LEU A 10 -2.58 4.96 6.33
C LEU A 10 -1.79 3.65 6.16
N ALA A 11 -2.28 2.72 5.34
CA ALA A 11 -1.58 1.46 5.06
C ALA A 11 -0.22 1.69 4.39
N LEU A 12 -0.11 2.73 3.55
CA LEU A 12 1.15 3.19 2.98
C LEU A 12 1.91 4.19 3.86
N GLY A 13 1.36 4.59 5.02
CA GLY A 13 1.95 5.61 5.89
C GLY A 13 1.76 7.05 5.40
N LEU A 14 0.78 7.28 4.51
CA LEU A 14 0.42 8.59 3.99
C LEU A 14 -0.63 9.28 4.89
N SER A 15 -0.68 10.61 4.83
CA SER A 15 -1.70 11.40 5.51
C SER A 15 -3.11 11.08 4.98
N VAL A 16 -4.08 10.92 5.88
CA VAL A 16 -5.50 10.67 5.54
C VAL A 16 -6.17 11.82 4.78
N SER A 17 -5.59 13.02 4.86
CA SER A 17 -6.12 14.24 4.24
C SER A 17 -5.01 15.05 3.59
N GLY A 18 -5.39 15.88 2.63
CA GLY A 18 -4.50 16.73 1.86
C GLY A 18 -4.24 16.25 0.43
N PRO A 19 -3.57 17.10 -0.37
CA PRO A 19 -3.21 16.77 -1.74
C PRO A 19 -2.32 15.53 -1.73
N LEU A 20 -2.62 14.59 -2.61
CA LEU A 20 -1.86 13.37 -2.78
C LEU A 20 -1.51 13.27 -4.25
N LYS A 21 -0.23 13.09 -4.57
CA LYS A 21 0.22 12.86 -5.95
C LYS A 21 0.54 11.39 -6.16
N LEU A 22 0.50 10.98 -7.42
CA LEU A 22 0.88 9.62 -7.81
C LEU A 22 2.33 9.29 -7.39
N GLU A 23 3.22 10.28 -7.43
CA GLU A 23 4.59 10.14 -6.93
C GLU A 23 4.65 9.82 -5.44
N ASP A 24 3.82 10.46 -4.60
CA ASP A 24 3.77 10.19 -3.16
C ASP A 24 3.32 8.75 -2.89
N VAL A 25 2.30 8.28 -3.62
CA VAL A 25 1.80 6.90 -3.52
C VAL A 25 2.86 5.89 -3.93
N LYS A 26 3.55 6.14 -5.05
CA LYS A 26 4.69 5.31 -5.50
C LYS A 26 5.81 5.30 -4.47
N ASN A 27 6.18 6.46 -3.94
CA ASN A 27 7.25 6.61 -2.96
C ASN A 27 6.92 5.90 -1.64
N ALA A 28 5.65 5.92 -1.22
CA ALA A 28 5.20 5.24 -0.01
C ALA A 28 5.02 3.72 -0.19
N TYR A 29 4.71 3.26 -1.41
CA TYR A 29 4.67 1.83 -1.72
C TYR A 29 6.05 1.17 -1.69
N ARG A 30 7.12 1.87 -2.14
CA ARG A 30 8.51 1.36 -2.13
C ARG A 30 8.94 0.79 -0.77
N PRO A 31 8.89 1.52 0.36
CA PRO A 31 9.29 1.00 1.66
C PRO A 31 8.34 -0.10 2.15
N CYS A 32 7.05 -0.05 1.81
CA CYS A 32 6.14 -1.13 2.19
C CYS A 32 6.48 -2.45 1.48
N ALA A 33 6.69 -2.40 0.17
CA ALA A 33 7.08 -3.56 -0.62
C ALA A 33 8.43 -4.13 -0.16
N LEU A 34 9.42 -3.28 0.14
CA LEU A 34 10.71 -3.70 0.69
C LEU A 34 10.57 -4.28 2.10
N LYS A 35 9.69 -3.71 2.93
CA LYS A 35 9.45 -4.16 4.30
C LYS A 35 8.79 -5.52 4.35
N TRP A 36 7.90 -5.85 3.43
CA TRP A 36 7.13 -7.11 3.46
C TRP A 36 7.48 -8.07 2.33
N HIS A 37 8.60 -7.82 1.62
CA HIS A 37 9.03 -8.67 0.53
C HIS A 37 9.23 -10.13 1.02
N PRO A 38 8.79 -11.14 0.26
CA PRO A 38 8.91 -12.55 0.65
C PRO A 38 10.36 -12.99 0.85
N ASP A 39 11.31 -12.40 0.13
CA ASP A 39 12.75 -12.64 0.31
C ASP A 39 13.24 -12.34 1.75
N ARG A 40 12.61 -11.36 2.42
CA ARG A 40 12.94 -11.01 3.81
C ARG A 40 12.15 -11.79 4.85
N HIS A 41 11.07 -12.46 4.45
CA HIS A 41 10.11 -13.10 5.34
C HIS A 41 9.96 -14.57 4.97
N GLN A 42 10.84 -15.38 5.55
CA GLN A 42 10.81 -16.83 5.43
C GLN A 42 10.16 -17.50 6.65
N GLY A 43 9.56 -18.67 6.44
CA GLY A 43 8.94 -19.47 7.50
C GLY A 43 7.65 -18.85 8.05
N SER A 44 7.51 -18.86 9.38
CA SER A 44 6.27 -18.50 10.09
C SER A 44 5.81 -17.06 9.84
N SER A 45 6.75 -16.14 9.61
CA SER A 45 6.44 -14.72 9.36
C SER A 45 5.96 -14.45 7.93
N LYS A 46 6.04 -15.44 7.03
CA LYS A 46 5.65 -15.28 5.62
C LYS A 46 4.19 -14.88 5.48
N ALA A 47 3.28 -15.56 6.18
CA ALA A 47 1.85 -15.28 6.07
C ALA A 47 1.49 -13.84 6.49
N VAL A 48 2.09 -13.36 7.59
CA VAL A 48 1.89 -11.97 8.06
C VAL A 48 2.47 -10.97 7.06
N ALA A 49 3.65 -11.28 6.50
CA ALA A 49 4.26 -10.43 5.49
C ALA A 49 3.42 -10.37 4.21
N GLU A 50 2.90 -11.51 3.75
CA GLU A 50 2.02 -11.61 2.58
C GLU A 50 0.74 -10.79 2.77
N GLU A 51 0.05 -10.93 3.91
CA GLU A 51 -1.13 -10.12 4.23
C GLU A 51 -0.84 -8.60 4.19
N LYS A 52 0.30 -8.19 4.75
CA LYS A 52 0.72 -6.78 4.75
C LYS A 52 1.15 -6.30 3.36
N PHE A 53 1.81 -7.15 2.58
CA PHE A 53 2.23 -6.86 1.22
C PHE A 53 1.02 -6.72 0.29
N GLU A 54 0.03 -7.62 0.41
CA GLU A 54 -1.25 -7.55 -0.29
C GLU A 54 -1.99 -6.27 0.05
N LEU A 55 -2.07 -5.90 1.33
CA LEU A 55 -2.72 -4.67 1.75
C LEU A 55 -2.05 -3.43 1.13
N CYS A 56 -0.72 -3.38 1.13
CA CYS A 56 0.01 -2.29 0.49
C CYS A 56 -0.15 -2.27 -1.03
N SER A 57 -0.20 -3.44 -1.67
CA SER A 57 -0.43 -3.56 -3.12
C SER A 57 -1.83 -3.10 -3.49
N ALA A 58 -2.85 -3.51 -2.73
CA ALA A 58 -4.24 -3.10 -2.91
C ALA A 58 -4.42 -1.59 -2.68
N ALA A 59 -3.78 -1.04 -1.63
CA ALA A 59 -3.77 0.39 -1.34
C ALA A 59 -3.09 1.19 -2.46
N TYR A 60 -1.92 0.75 -2.91
CA TYR A 60 -1.18 1.36 -4.02
C TYR A 60 -2.01 1.36 -5.29
N GLN A 61 -2.57 0.22 -5.68
CA GLN A 61 -3.37 0.10 -6.90
C GLN A 61 -4.61 0.99 -6.83
N SER A 62 -5.32 0.99 -5.70
CA SER A 62 -6.55 1.78 -5.53
C SER A 62 -6.27 3.28 -5.53
N LEU A 63 -5.20 3.73 -4.86
CA LEU A 63 -4.81 5.13 -4.85
C LEU A 63 -4.24 5.57 -6.20
N CYS A 64 -3.46 4.71 -6.87
CA CYS A 64 -2.94 4.98 -8.21
C CYS A 64 -4.07 5.12 -9.24
N ASP A 65 -5.06 4.22 -9.20
CA ASP A 65 -6.23 4.28 -10.06
C ASP A 65 -7.04 5.56 -9.80
N SER A 66 -7.28 5.88 -8.52
CA SER A 66 -7.98 7.11 -8.14
C SER A 66 -7.25 8.38 -8.58
N LEU A 67 -5.91 8.38 -8.62
CA LEU A 67 -5.10 9.54 -9.02
C LEU A 67 -4.82 9.60 -10.52
N ALA A 68 -5.02 8.50 -11.25
CA ALA A 68 -4.87 8.47 -12.71
C ALA A 68 -6.14 8.91 -13.45
N LEU A 69 -7.27 9.02 -12.72
CA LEU A 69 -8.54 9.52 -13.24
C LEU A 69 -8.72 11.04 -13.10
N ASP A 70 -7.84 11.72 -12.35
CA ASP A 70 -7.79 13.19 -12.22
C ASP A 70 -6.84 13.81 -13.28
#